data_AF-A0A6G3MJN3-F1
#
_entry.id   AF-A0A6G3MJN3-F1
#
_cell.length_a   1.000
_cell.length_b   1.000
_cell.length_c   1.000
_cell.angle_alpha   90.00
_cell.angle_beta   90.00
_cell.angle_gamma   90.00
#
_symmetry.space_group_name_H-M   'P 1'
#
loop_
_entity.id
_entity.type
_entity.pdbx_description
1 polymer ?
#
loop_
_entity_poly.entity_id
_entity_poly.type
_entity_poly.pdbx_seq_one_letter_code
_entity_poly.pdbx_strand_id
1 'polypeptide(L)'
;MSEKSHTYFLVVIAGASGVGKSDLGIRLCQKFNGEIISADSIQIYRGLKVISNKVNEDDLKKFKHHMIDLIEIGDDFDVKKYRDLALPIINNNITNNKISFIVGGTNYYIESLIYNNLIETSPFQPNKYEDISNYELWRLLNTIDPDHARTLHHNDRRKILRSIQINSAGQLHSELINQQSMCQNTTNFPDLKFKNV
;
A
#
# COMPACT_ATOMS: atom_id res chain seq x y z
N MET A 1 -9.54 -1.67 40.34
CA MET A 1 -8.50 -1.38 39.33
C MET A 1 -8.95 -2.00 38.02
N SER A 2 -9.47 -1.20 37.10
CA SER A 2 -9.82 -1.67 35.76
C SER A 2 -8.58 -1.47 34.88
N GLU A 3 -7.86 -2.55 34.58
CA GLU A 3 -6.83 -2.52 33.55
C GLU A 3 -7.52 -2.19 32.22
N LYS A 4 -7.19 -1.03 31.65
CA LYS A 4 -7.63 -0.66 30.31
C LYS A 4 -7.06 -1.70 29.34
N SER A 5 -7.91 -2.60 28.84
CA SER A 5 -7.57 -3.54 27.79
C SER A 5 -7.15 -2.76 26.55
N HIS A 6 -5.85 -2.73 26.26
CA HIS A 6 -5.32 -2.16 25.03
C HIS A 6 -5.76 -3.10 23.90
N THR A 7 -6.81 -2.73 23.18
CA THR A 7 -7.34 -3.55 22.09
C THR A 7 -6.50 -3.28 20.84
N TYR A 8 -5.56 -4.17 20.54
CA TYR A 8 -4.77 -4.11 19.32
C TYR A 8 -5.58 -4.68 18.14
N PHE A 9 -6.07 -3.79 17.27
CA PHE A 9 -6.87 -4.18 16.11
C PHE A 9 -6.03 -4.57 14.88
N LEU A 10 -4.79 -4.07 14.82
CA LEU A 10 -3.90 -4.20 13.68
C LEU A 10 -2.45 -4.34 14.16
N VAL A 11 -1.73 -5.34 13.64
CA VAL A 11 -0.31 -5.56 13.91
C VAL A 11 0.42 -5.68 12.58
N VAL A 12 1.47 -4.89 12.38
CA VAL A 12 2.27 -4.90 11.15
C VAL A 12 3.59 -5.63 11.39
N ILE A 13 3.89 -6.61 10.55
CA ILE A 13 5.14 -7.36 10.51
C ILE A 13 5.83 -7.04 9.18
N ALA A 14 6.64 -5.98 9.20
CA ALA A 14 7.39 -5.51 8.04
C ALA A 14 8.85 -6.02 8.07
N GLY A 15 9.49 -6.10 6.90
CA GLY A 15 10.91 -6.44 6.79
C GLY A 15 11.28 -7.10 5.46
N ALA A 16 12.59 -7.28 5.22
CA ALA A 16 13.13 -7.86 3.99
C ALA A 16 12.64 -9.29 3.72
N SER A 17 12.73 -9.77 2.48
CA SER A 17 12.39 -11.17 2.17
C SER A 17 13.33 -12.14 2.90
N GLY A 18 12.84 -13.33 3.26
CA GLY A 18 13.64 -14.38 3.90
C GLY A 18 13.90 -14.24 5.41
N VAL A 19 13.42 -13.19 6.08
CA VAL A 19 13.66 -12.96 7.53
C VAL A 19 12.65 -13.62 8.47
N GLY A 20 11.82 -14.56 7.99
CA GLY A 20 10.86 -15.31 8.82
C GLY A 20 9.57 -14.57 9.21
N LYS A 21 9.18 -13.53 8.46
CA LYS A 21 7.96 -12.74 8.75
C LYS A 21 6.68 -13.57 8.74
N SER A 22 6.56 -14.47 7.76
CA SER A 22 5.41 -15.35 7.60
C SER A 22 5.27 -16.27 8.81
N ASP A 23 6.36 -16.89 9.24
CA ASP A 23 6.38 -17.78 10.42
C ASP A 23 6.00 -17.02 11.68
N LEU A 24 6.50 -15.79 11.84
CA LEU A 24 6.11 -14.93 12.96
C LEU A 24 4.61 -14.60 12.92
N GLY A 25 4.07 -14.24 11.76
CA GLY A 25 2.64 -13.96 11.58
C GLY A 25 1.76 -15.15 11.96
N ILE A 26 2.14 -16.35 11.53
CA ILE A 26 1.41 -17.60 11.86
C ILE A 26 1.45 -17.88 13.36
N ARG A 27 2.62 -17.75 13.99
CA ARG A 27 2.75 -17.96 15.45
C ARG A 27 1.95 -16.94 16.25
N LEU A 28 1.84 -15.70 15.77
CA LEU A 28 0.97 -14.70 16.38
C LEU A 28 -0.51 -15.05 16.20
N CYS A 29 -0.95 -15.48 15.02
CA CYS A 29 -2.32 -15.98 14.80
C CYS A 29 -2.67 -17.20 15.66
N GLN A 30 -1.71 -18.08 15.94
CA GLN A 30 -1.90 -19.23 16.85
C GLN A 30 -2.15 -18.79 18.28
N LYS A 31 -1.40 -17.78 18.73
CA LYS A 31 -1.45 -17.29 20.11
C LYS A 31 -2.57 -16.29 20.34
N PHE A 32 -2.92 -15.53 19.32
CA PHE A 32 -3.89 -14.45 19.34
C PHE A 32 -4.93 -14.69 18.26
N ASN A 33 -6.21 -14.70 18.63
CA ASN A 33 -7.33 -14.89 17.70
C ASN A 33 -7.29 -13.83 16.59
N GLY A 34 -6.75 -14.16 15.42
CA GLY A 34 -6.52 -13.21 14.35
C GLY A 34 -6.32 -13.85 13.00
N GLU A 35 -6.26 -13.00 11.97
CA GLU A 35 -6.16 -13.40 10.56
C GLU A 35 -5.00 -12.65 9.89
N ILE A 36 -4.37 -13.28 8.90
CA ILE A 36 -3.20 -12.73 8.21
C ILE A 36 -3.65 -12.04 6.93
N ILE A 37 -3.16 -10.82 6.70
CA ILE A 37 -3.35 -10.07 5.46
C ILE A 37 -1.97 -9.89 4.83
N SER A 38 -1.75 -10.50 3.66
CA SER A 38 -0.46 -10.38 2.97
C SER A 38 -0.27 -8.96 2.42
N ALA A 39 0.90 -8.38 2.68
CA ALA A 39 1.37 -7.11 2.11
C ALA A 39 2.59 -7.35 1.19
N ASP A 40 2.46 -8.34 0.30
CA ASP A 40 3.45 -8.69 -0.70
C ASP A 40 2.86 -8.54 -2.11
N SER A 41 3.46 -7.67 -2.91
CA SER A 41 3.01 -7.36 -4.28
C SER A 41 3.13 -8.54 -5.25
N ILE A 42 3.92 -9.56 -4.95
CA ILE A 42 4.07 -10.75 -5.79
C ILE A 42 3.07 -11.84 -5.37
N GLN A 43 2.83 -12.01 -4.06
CA GLN A 43 1.93 -13.07 -3.56
C GLN A 43 0.46 -12.89 -3.96
N ILE A 44 0.07 -11.68 -4.36
CA ILE A 44 -1.29 -11.39 -4.79
C ILE A 44 -1.65 -12.07 -6.12
N TYR A 45 -0.65 -12.38 -6.95
CA TYR A 45 -0.84 -13.05 -8.24
C TYR A 45 -0.96 -14.56 -8.10
N ARG A 46 -1.91 -15.13 -8.85
CA ARG A 46 -2.15 -16.57 -8.96
C ARG A 46 -1.03 -17.29 -9.68
N GLY A 47 -0.83 -18.55 -9.33
CA GLY A 47 0.13 -19.44 -10.00
C GLY A 47 1.61 -19.22 -9.67
N LEU A 48 1.99 -18.13 -8.99
CA LEU A 48 3.39 -17.82 -8.68
C LEU A 48 3.91 -18.46 -7.38
N LYS A 49 3.54 -19.71 -7.08
CA LYS A 49 3.84 -20.35 -5.78
C LYS A 49 5.34 -20.50 -5.48
N VAL A 50 6.14 -20.90 -6.47
CA VAL A 50 7.58 -21.17 -6.29
C VAL A 50 8.41 -19.88 -6.14
N ILE A 51 8.03 -18.82 -6.86
CA ILE A 51 8.79 -17.56 -6.91
C ILE A 51 8.50 -16.67 -5.69
N SER A 52 7.33 -16.81 -5.08
CA SER A 52 6.84 -15.90 -4.03
C SER A 52 7.10 -16.37 -2.59
N ASN A 53 7.90 -17.44 -2.40
CA ASN A 53 8.17 -18.08 -1.11
C ASN A 53 6.90 -18.21 -0.25
N LYS A 54 5.82 -18.69 -0.89
CA LYS A 54 4.48 -18.72 -0.29
C LYS A 54 4.45 -19.64 0.93
N VAL A 55 3.62 -19.25 1.89
CA VAL A 55 3.34 -20.02 3.11
C VAL A 55 2.93 -21.45 2.75
N ASN A 56 3.39 -22.42 3.53
CA ASN A 56 3.10 -23.84 3.31
C ASN A 56 1.58 -24.10 3.30
N GLU A 57 1.11 -25.01 2.45
CA GLU A 57 -0.34 -25.27 2.25
C GLU A 57 -1.04 -25.75 3.53
N ASP A 58 -0.31 -26.39 4.44
CA ASP A 58 -0.83 -26.83 5.74
C ASP A 58 -1.13 -25.66 6.69
N ASP A 59 -0.37 -24.57 6.60
CA ASP A 59 -0.62 -23.37 7.41
C ASP A 59 -1.73 -22.53 6.80
N LEU A 60 -1.82 -22.45 5.46
CA LEU A 60 -2.94 -21.83 4.74
C LEU A 60 -4.30 -22.49 5.07
N LYS A 61 -4.31 -23.78 5.40
CA LYS A 61 -5.52 -24.51 5.82
C LYS A 61 -5.89 -24.26 7.28
N LYS A 62 -4.93 -23.90 8.13
CA LYS A 62 -5.11 -23.74 9.58
C LYS A 62 -5.42 -22.30 9.97
N PHE A 63 -4.83 -21.32 9.28
CA PHE A 63 -5.03 -19.90 9.53
C PHE A 63 -5.62 -19.23 8.30
N LYS A 64 -6.50 -18.26 8.53
CA LYS A 64 -7.09 -17.54 7.40
C LYS A 64 -6.09 -16.50 6.89
N HIS A 65 -5.68 -16.67 5.64
CA HIS A 65 -4.84 -15.72 4.91
C HIS A 65 -5.67 -14.98 3.86
N HIS A 66 -5.47 -13.68 3.79
CA HIS A 66 -6.08 -12.78 2.81
C HIS A 66 -5.03 -12.17 1.90
N MET A 67 -5.47 -11.60 0.78
CA MET A 67 -4.61 -10.88 -0.17
C MET A 67 -3.52 -11.75 -0.82
N ILE A 68 -3.81 -13.05 -0.98
CA ILE A 68 -2.96 -14.02 -1.69
C ILE A 68 -3.79 -14.63 -2.82
N ASP A 69 -3.17 -14.87 -3.98
CA ASP A 69 -3.82 -15.55 -5.13
C ASP A 69 -5.17 -14.91 -5.56
N LEU A 70 -5.23 -13.56 -5.56
CA LEU A 70 -6.44 -12.81 -5.89
C LEU A 70 -6.62 -12.51 -7.38
N ILE A 71 -5.53 -12.29 -8.11
CA ILE A 71 -5.56 -11.80 -9.49
C ILE A 71 -4.73 -12.67 -10.43
N GLU A 72 -5.04 -12.61 -11.73
CA GLU A 72 -4.29 -13.34 -12.75
C GLU A 72 -3.04 -12.57 -13.19
N ILE A 73 -2.04 -13.29 -13.72
CA ILE A 73 -0.83 -12.66 -14.25
C ILE A 73 -1.21 -11.85 -15.48
N GLY A 74 -0.88 -10.55 -15.46
CA GLY A 74 -1.23 -9.60 -16.53
C GLY A 74 -2.35 -8.64 -16.14
N ASP A 75 -3.07 -8.91 -15.04
CA ASP A 75 -4.03 -7.96 -14.49
C ASP A 75 -3.32 -6.76 -13.85
N ASP A 76 -3.82 -5.56 -14.17
CA ASP A 76 -3.38 -4.34 -13.52
C ASP A 76 -3.78 -4.33 -12.04
N PHE A 77 -2.80 -4.22 -11.15
CA PHE A 77 -3.04 -4.11 -9.73
C PHE A 77 -2.19 -3.02 -9.10
N ASP A 78 -2.87 -2.08 -8.44
CA ASP A 78 -2.24 -0.93 -7.81
C ASP A 78 -2.52 -0.89 -6.31
N VAL A 79 -1.85 0.04 -5.64
CA VAL A 79 -2.00 0.27 -4.20
C VAL A 79 -3.43 0.65 -3.80
N LYS A 80 -4.20 1.28 -4.69
CA LYS A 80 -5.57 1.72 -4.40
C LYS A 80 -6.48 0.50 -4.34
N LYS A 81 -6.39 -0.38 -5.33
CA LYS A 81 -7.07 -1.68 -5.34
C LYS A 81 -6.68 -2.51 -4.11
N TYR A 82 -5.39 -2.55 -3.76
CA TYR A 82 -4.94 -3.23 -2.54
C TYR A 82 -5.65 -2.70 -1.30
N ARG A 83 -5.61 -1.38 -1.07
CA ARG A 83 -6.26 -0.70 0.06
C ARG A 83 -7.75 -1.01 0.11
N ASP A 84 -8.44 -0.83 -1.02
CA ASP A 84 -9.90 -0.93 -1.10
C ASP A 84 -10.39 -2.37 -0.86
N LEU A 85 -9.56 -3.37 -1.16
CA LEU A 85 -9.82 -4.79 -0.83
C LEU A 85 -9.45 -5.14 0.62
N ALA A 86 -8.36 -4.60 1.15
CA ALA A 86 -7.87 -4.96 2.48
C ALA A 86 -8.60 -4.24 3.63
N LEU A 87 -9.02 -2.98 3.46
CA LEU A 87 -9.72 -2.23 4.52
C LEU A 87 -11.04 -2.90 4.98
N PRO A 88 -11.91 -3.40 4.09
CA PRO A 88 -13.10 -4.13 4.50
C PRO A 88 -12.78 -5.39 5.33
N ILE A 89 -11.69 -6.08 5.01
CA ILE A 89 -11.22 -7.26 5.75
C ILE A 89 -10.81 -6.87 7.16
N ILE A 90 -10.02 -5.80 7.30
CA ILE A 90 -9.61 -5.27 8.61
C ILE A 90 -10.83 -4.88 9.43
N ASN A 91 -11.77 -4.13 8.84
CA ASN A 91 -12.99 -3.71 9.52
C ASN A 91 -13.85 -4.92 9.96
N ASN A 92 -13.96 -5.95 9.12
CA ASN A 92 -14.65 -7.18 9.49
C ASN A 92 -13.92 -7.93 10.63
N ASN A 93 -12.59 -7.93 10.66
CA ASN A 93 -11.86 -8.54 11.76
C ASN A 93 -12.10 -7.78 13.07
N ILE A 94 -12.13 -6.44 13.02
CA ILE A 94 -12.45 -5.59 14.17
C ILE A 94 -13.84 -5.91 14.73
N THR A 95 -14.87 -5.97 13.87
CA THR A 95 -16.25 -6.27 14.31
C THR A 95 -16.40 -7.67 14.88
N ASN A 96 -15.53 -8.61 14.49
CA ASN A 96 -15.50 -9.98 14.99
C ASN A 96 -14.49 -10.22 16.13
N ASN A 97 -13.95 -9.16 16.76
CA ASN A 97 -12.95 -9.24 17.83
C ASN A 97 -11.71 -10.09 17.44
N LYS A 98 -11.23 -9.92 16.21
CA LYS A 98 -10.03 -10.56 15.67
C LYS A 98 -8.94 -9.53 15.38
N ILE A 99 -7.69 -9.92 15.62
CA ILE A 99 -6.52 -9.10 15.26
C ILE A 99 -6.19 -9.29 13.78
N SER A 100 -5.96 -8.20 13.05
CA SER A 100 -5.42 -8.27 11.69
C SER A 100 -3.90 -8.20 11.71
N PHE A 101 -3.24 -9.27 11.27
CA PHE A 101 -1.78 -9.32 11.14
C PHE A 101 -1.38 -9.00 9.69
N ILE A 102 -0.90 -7.78 9.44
CA ILE A 102 -0.37 -7.38 8.13
C ILE A 102 1.05 -7.91 8.01
N VAL A 103 1.31 -8.82 7.08
CA VAL A 103 2.62 -9.49 6.94
C VAL A 103 3.13 -9.29 5.53
N GLY A 104 4.29 -8.66 5.37
CA GLY A 104 4.85 -8.46 4.03
C GLY A 104 6.03 -7.50 3.98
N GLY A 105 6.56 -7.30 2.77
CA GLY A 105 7.68 -6.40 2.50
C GLY A 105 7.32 -5.20 1.62
N THR A 106 6.10 -5.11 1.11
CA THR A 106 5.70 -4.00 0.24
C THR A 106 5.25 -2.82 1.10
N ASN A 107 6.20 -1.97 1.48
CA ASN A 107 5.94 -0.82 2.36
C ASN A 107 4.80 0.07 1.85
N TYR A 108 4.71 0.26 0.54
CA TYR A 108 3.66 1.09 -0.04
C TYR A 108 2.23 0.56 0.21
N TYR A 109 2.07 -0.77 0.26
CA TYR A 109 0.81 -1.41 0.66
C TYR A 109 0.53 -1.19 2.14
N ILE A 110 1.55 -1.36 2.99
CA ILE A 110 1.42 -1.13 4.43
C ILE A 110 1.02 0.32 4.72
N GLU A 111 1.75 1.28 4.15
CA GLU A 111 1.49 2.72 4.27
C GLU A 111 0.07 3.08 3.86
N SER A 112 -0.43 2.48 2.76
CA SER A 112 -1.80 2.71 2.29
C SER A 112 -2.88 2.31 3.31
N LEU A 113 -2.58 1.36 4.20
CA LEU A 113 -3.50 0.88 5.24
C LEU A 113 -3.37 1.68 6.53
N ILE A 114 -2.18 2.17 6.88
CA ILE A 114 -1.93 2.86 8.16
C ILE A 114 -2.10 4.38 8.05
N TYR A 115 -1.85 4.99 6.89
CA TYR A 115 -1.89 6.44 6.68
C TYR A 115 -3.00 6.88 5.74
N ASN A 116 -3.43 8.13 5.91
CA ASN A 116 -4.30 8.85 4.97
C ASN A 116 -3.46 9.59 3.90
N ASN A 117 -2.49 8.91 3.28
CA ASN A 117 -1.50 9.52 2.38
C ASN A 117 -1.70 9.19 0.88
N LEU A 118 -2.70 8.37 0.53
CA LEU A 118 -2.94 8.07 -0.87
C LEU A 118 -3.69 9.21 -1.55
N ILE A 119 -3.02 9.82 -2.52
CA ILE A 119 -3.65 10.78 -3.43
C ILE A 119 -4.67 10.03 -4.27
N GLU A 120 -5.93 10.43 -4.19
CA GLU A 120 -6.95 9.93 -5.08
C GLU A 120 -6.71 10.50 -6.48
N THR A 121 -6.54 9.61 -7.43
CA THR A 121 -6.30 9.99 -8.83
C THR A 121 -7.23 9.21 -9.73
N SER A 122 -7.54 9.79 -10.89
CA SER A 122 -8.15 9.06 -11.99
C SER A 122 -7.24 7.91 -12.47
N PRO A 123 -7.80 6.89 -13.14
CA PRO A 123 -7.03 5.80 -13.73
C PRO A 123 -5.94 6.35 -14.63
N PHE A 124 -4.73 5.79 -14.56
CA PHE A 124 -3.65 6.22 -15.43
C PHE A 124 -4.04 5.97 -16.90
N GLN A 125 -4.01 7.01 -17.73
CA GLN A 125 -4.30 6.93 -19.16
C GLN A 125 -3.01 7.15 -19.96
N PRO A 126 -2.17 6.11 -20.14
CA PRO A 126 -0.88 6.25 -20.84
C PRO A 126 -1.05 6.70 -22.29
N ASN A 127 -2.13 6.27 -22.92
CA ASN A 127 -2.35 6.41 -24.36
C ASN A 127 -2.51 7.86 -24.83
N LYS A 128 -2.82 8.81 -23.93
CA LYS A 128 -3.01 10.22 -24.28
C LYS A 128 -1.70 10.89 -24.74
N TYR A 129 -0.55 10.34 -24.38
CA TYR A 129 0.75 10.97 -24.61
C TYR A 129 1.76 10.04 -25.29
N GLU A 130 1.33 8.89 -25.82
CA GLU A 130 2.21 7.86 -26.41
C GLU A 130 3.20 8.42 -27.43
N ASP A 131 2.76 9.35 -28.28
CA ASP A 131 3.58 9.95 -29.35
C ASP A 131 4.52 11.07 -28.90
N ILE A 132 4.43 11.51 -27.63
CA ILE A 132 5.23 12.62 -27.11
C ILE A 132 6.55 12.11 -26.54
N SER A 133 7.66 12.75 -26.91
CA SER A 133 8.98 12.39 -26.37
C SER A 133 9.07 12.63 -24.86
N ASN A 134 9.95 11.89 -24.18
CA ASN A 134 10.19 12.04 -22.74
C ASN A 134 10.56 13.48 -22.33
N TYR A 135 11.35 14.15 -23.17
CA TYR A 135 11.81 15.51 -22.89
C TYR A 135 10.71 16.56 -23.10
N GLU A 136 9.89 16.43 -24.14
CA GLU A 136 8.71 17.29 -24.33
C GLU A 136 7.70 17.11 -23.22
N LEU A 137 7.49 15.87 -22.77
CA LEU A 137 6.62 15.58 -21.65
C LEU A 137 7.13 16.21 -20.34
N TRP A 138 8.44 16.14 -20.10
CA TRP A 138 9.06 16.83 -18.96
C TRP A 138 8.91 18.35 -19.07
N ARG A 139 9.07 18.94 -20.26
CA ARG A 139 8.81 20.38 -20.49
C ARG A 139 7.37 20.78 -20.22
N LEU A 140 6.42 19.92 -20.60
CA LEU A 140 5.01 20.14 -20.29
C LEU A 140 4.80 20.19 -18.77
N LEU A 141 5.36 19.23 -18.03
CA LEU A 141 5.31 19.25 -16.57
C LEU A 141 5.99 20.50 -15.99
N ASN A 142 7.16 20.88 -16.49
CA ASN A 142 7.90 22.05 -16.01
C ASN A 142 7.15 23.38 -16.24
N THR A 143 6.27 23.44 -17.23
CA THR A 143 5.38 24.60 -17.45
C THR A 143 4.27 24.68 -16.42
N ILE A 144 3.78 23.53 -15.93
CA ILE A 144 2.63 23.44 -15.02
C ILE A 144 3.07 23.45 -13.55
N ASP A 145 4.11 22.68 -13.22
CA ASP A 145 4.65 22.50 -11.86
C ASP A 145 6.18 22.38 -11.92
N PRO A 146 6.89 23.52 -12.01
CA PRO A 146 8.35 23.55 -12.12
C PRO A 146 9.04 22.98 -10.88
N ASP A 147 8.42 23.12 -9.70
CA ASP A 147 9.00 22.65 -8.45
C ASP A 147 9.06 21.13 -8.41
N HIS A 148 7.98 20.45 -8.81
CA HIS A 148 8.01 18.99 -8.94
C HIS A 148 8.86 18.53 -10.13
N ALA A 149 8.83 19.23 -11.27
CA ALA A 149 9.60 18.87 -12.46
C ALA A 149 11.12 18.81 -12.19
N ARG A 150 11.65 19.72 -11.37
CA ARG A 150 13.09 19.73 -10.98
C ARG A 150 13.51 18.48 -10.19
N THR A 151 12.58 17.82 -9.52
CA THR A 151 12.86 16.60 -8.74
C THR A 151 12.88 15.33 -9.59
N LEU A 152 12.34 15.39 -10.82
CA LEU A 152 12.18 14.24 -11.70
C LEU A 152 13.15 14.29 -12.88
N HIS A 153 13.74 13.14 -13.20
CA HIS A 153 14.50 13.01 -14.43
C HIS A 153 13.53 12.84 -15.61
N HIS A 154 13.84 13.43 -16.77
CA HIS A 154 12.99 13.35 -17.97
C HIS A 154 12.67 11.90 -18.42
N ASN A 155 13.54 10.94 -18.11
CA ASN A 155 13.27 9.51 -18.39
C ASN A 155 12.32 8.82 -17.39
N ASP A 156 11.95 9.48 -16.29
CA ASP A 156 10.94 8.98 -15.35
C ASP A 156 9.52 9.19 -15.90
N ARG A 157 9.28 8.76 -17.14
CA ARG A 157 8.05 9.01 -17.92
C ARG A 157 6.79 8.71 -17.12
N ARG A 158 6.75 7.59 -16.40
CA ARG A 158 5.60 7.22 -15.56
C ARG A 158 5.30 8.26 -14.47
N LYS A 159 6.33 8.74 -13.76
CA LYS A 159 6.16 9.77 -12.70
C LYS A 159 5.77 11.12 -13.30
N ILE A 160 6.30 11.46 -14.46
CA ILE A 160 5.97 12.70 -15.17
C ILE A 160 4.51 12.67 -15.63
N LEU A 161 4.09 11.60 -16.33
CA LEU A 161 2.69 11.40 -16.75
C LEU A 161 1.75 11.46 -15.56
N ARG A 162 2.14 10.84 -14.44
CA ARG A 162 1.36 10.85 -13.21
C ARG A 162 1.18 12.26 -12.63
N SER A 163 2.24 13.06 -12.64
CA SER A 163 2.20 14.44 -12.16
C SER A 163 1.34 15.32 -13.05
N ILE A 164 1.47 15.18 -14.37
CA ILE A 164 0.61 15.90 -15.33
C ILE A 164 -0.86 15.53 -15.11
N GLN A 165 -1.16 14.26 -14.85
CA GLN A 165 -2.51 13.80 -14.58
C GLN A 165 -3.08 14.41 -13.29
N ILE A 166 -2.30 14.44 -12.20
CA ILE A 166 -2.71 15.08 -10.93
C ILE A 166 -2.99 16.57 -11.16
N ASN A 167 -2.11 17.25 -11.89
CA ASN A 167 -2.26 18.68 -12.18
C ASN A 167 -3.48 18.97 -13.06
N SER A 168 -3.83 18.06 -13.97
CA SER A 168 -5.05 18.18 -14.79
C SER A 168 -6.35 18.10 -13.98
N ALA A 169 -6.30 17.55 -12.77
CA ALA A 169 -7.43 17.52 -11.83
C ALA A 169 -7.57 18.83 -11.01
N GLY A 170 -6.71 19.83 -11.26
CA GLY A 170 -6.80 21.16 -10.65
C GLY A 170 -5.98 21.36 -9.37
N GLN A 171 -5.07 20.44 -9.04
CA GLN A 171 -4.17 20.55 -7.88
C GLN A 171 -2.71 20.36 -8.29
N LEU A 172 -1.80 21.20 -7.81
CA LEU A 172 -0.37 21.02 -8.08
C LEU A 172 0.17 19.81 -7.31
N HIS A 173 0.88 18.92 -8.00
CA HIS A 173 1.44 17.72 -7.38
C HIS A 173 2.48 18.07 -6.30
N SER A 174 3.30 19.11 -6.51
CA SER A 174 4.21 19.64 -5.49
C SER A 174 3.51 20.09 -4.21
N GLU A 175 2.37 20.77 -4.32
CA GLU A 175 1.58 21.20 -3.16
C GLU A 175 1.03 20.01 -2.38
N LEU A 176 0.53 18.98 -3.05
CA LEU A 176 0.03 17.76 -2.41
C LEU A 176 1.14 17.04 -1.64
N ILE A 177 2.33 16.92 -2.21
CA ILE A 177 3.49 16.31 -1.54
C ILE A 177 3.91 17.16 -0.32
N ASN A 178 3.88 18.48 -0.44
CA ASN A 178 4.19 19.39 0.67
C ASN A 178 3.14 19.28 1.79
N GLN A 179 1.85 19.19 1.46
CA GLN A 179 0.80 18.98 2.46
C GLN A 179 0.98 17.63 3.18
N GLN A 180 1.33 16.57 2.45
CA GLN A 180 1.58 15.25 3.04
C GLN A 180 2.80 15.26 3.97
N SER A 181 3.91 15.86 3.56
CA SER A 181 5.11 15.96 4.39
C SER A 181 4.89 16.83 5.64
N MET A 182 4.12 17.91 5.54
CA MET A 182 3.74 18.74 6.69
C MET A 182 2.84 17.99 7.69
N CYS A 183 1.87 17.19 7.20
CA CYS A 183 1.06 16.31 8.03
C CYS A 183 1.87 15.18 8.70
N GLN A 184 3.01 14.79 8.12
CA GLN A 184 3.91 13.81 8.73
C GLN A 184 4.87 14.42 9.76
N ASN A 185 5.25 15.70 9.59
CA ASN A 185 6.25 16.37 10.42
C ASN A 185 5.68 17.06 11.67
N THR A 186 4.36 17.23 11.78
CA THR A 186 3.72 18.00 12.86
C THR A 186 3.39 17.17 14.11
N THR A 187 3.54 15.84 14.05
CA THR A 187 3.35 14.92 15.17
C THR A 187 4.41 13.82 15.10
N ASN A 188 4.92 13.32 16.24
CA ASN A 188 5.90 12.22 16.28
C ASN A 188 5.43 10.93 15.55
N PHE A 189 4.14 10.86 15.20
CA PHE A 189 3.55 9.88 14.29
C PHE A 189 2.55 10.59 13.38
N PRO A 190 2.54 10.36 12.06
CA PRO A 190 1.52 10.90 11.15
C PRO A 190 0.10 10.46 11.57
N ASP A 191 -0.94 11.14 11.08
CA ASP A 191 -2.33 10.77 11.39
C ASP A 191 -2.65 9.33 10.95
N LEU A 192 -2.69 8.42 11.94
CA LEU A 192 -2.95 7.00 11.75
C LEU A 192 -4.44 6.74 11.58
N LYS A 193 -4.79 5.91 10.59
CA LYS A 193 -6.17 5.43 10.36
C LYS A 193 -6.72 4.64 11.55
N PHE A 194 -5.86 3.88 12.20
CA PHE A 194 -6.19 3.08 13.37
C PHE A 194 -5.48 3.66 14.58
N LYS A 195 -6.24 4.32 15.46
CA LYS A 195 -5.72 4.87 16.72
C LYS A 195 -5.96 3.86 17.82
N ASN A 196 -4.94 3.63 18.66
CA ASN A 196 -5.13 2.91 19.92
C ASN A 196 -5.95 3.83 20.84
N VAL A 197 -7.19 3.46 21.16
CA VAL A 197 -8.07 4.19 22.08
C VAL A 197 -8.17 3.41 23.39
#